data_AF-A0A833ZI31-F1
#
_entry.id   AF-A0A833ZI31-F1
#
_cell.length_a   1.000
_cell.length_b   1.000
_cell.length_c   1.000
_cell.angle_alpha   90.00
_cell.angle_beta   90.00
_cell.angle_gamma   90.00
#
_symmetry.space_group_name_H-M   'P 1'
#
loop_
_entity.id
_entity.type
_entity.pdbx_description
1 polymer ?
#
loop_
_entity_poly.entity_id
_entity_poly.type
_entity_poly.pdbx_seq_one_letter_code
_entity_poly.pdbx_strand_id
1 'polypeptide(L)'
;MDRETRVFAESHFRSLRGRLPSRVCPTPDRVDFIENPDSFSYADFFKGYLLPNLPCVFSSAFTEGWGSRKHWVTPSGKPDFDYLLQNYGSSPDAALAQSCRCDQHGHSLELWSRC
;
A
#
# COMPACT_ATOMS: atom_id res chain seq x y z
N MET A 1 1.67 -18.34 5.79
CA MET A 1 2.10 -18.99 4.54
C MET A 1 1.94 -20.49 4.70
N ASP A 2 1.23 -21.14 3.80
CA ASP A 2 0.96 -22.58 3.86
C ASP A 2 2.17 -23.41 3.38
N ARG A 3 2.13 -24.72 3.64
CA ARG A 3 3.21 -25.64 3.33
C ARG A 3 3.46 -25.77 1.82
N GLU A 4 2.41 -25.70 1.00
CA GLU A 4 2.53 -25.84 -0.46
C GLU A 4 3.24 -24.64 -1.06
N THR A 5 2.86 -23.44 -0.64
CA THR A 5 3.49 -22.18 -1.03
C THR A 5 4.98 -22.17 -0.70
N ARG A 6 5.35 -22.66 0.50
CA ARG A 6 6.77 -22.80 0.89
C ARG A 6 7.53 -23.77 -0.01
N VAL A 7 6.98 -24.96 -0.25
CA VAL A 7 7.64 -25.98 -1.11
C VAL A 7 7.82 -25.48 -2.54
N PHE A 8 6.82 -24.76 -3.07
CA PHE A 8 6.89 -24.14 -4.38
C PHE A 8 8.02 -23.10 -4.47
N ALA A 9 8.12 -22.22 -3.47
CA ALA A 9 9.19 -21.22 -3.40
C ALA A 9 10.59 -21.87 -3.34
N GLU A 10 10.76 -22.90 -2.50
CA GLU A 10 12.02 -23.64 -2.39
C GLU A 10 12.42 -24.29 -3.72
N SER A 11 11.46 -24.89 -4.42
CA SER A 11 11.68 -25.45 -5.76
C SER A 11 12.07 -24.37 -6.76
N HIS A 12 11.36 -23.23 -6.76
CA HIS A 12 11.63 -22.10 -7.64
C HIS A 12 13.05 -21.57 -7.44
N PHE A 13 13.46 -21.23 -6.22
CA PHE A 13 14.81 -20.74 -5.97
C PHE A 13 15.90 -21.79 -6.17
N ARG A 14 15.62 -23.08 -5.89
CA ARG A 14 16.54 -24.17 -6.21
C ARG A 14 16.77 -24.27 -7.72
N SER A 15 15.72 -24.12 -8.53
CA SER A 15 15.84 -24.09 -10.00
C SER A 15 16.64 -22.89 -10.52
N LEU A 16 16.67 -21.79 -9.76
CA LEU A 16 17.44 -20.58 -10.08
C LEU A 16 18.89 -20.61 -9.58
N ARG A 17 19.27 -21.55 -8.70
CA ARG A 17 20.67 -21.65 -8.22
C ARG A 17 21.60 -21.96 -9.40
N GLY A 18 22.46 -21.00 -9.74
CA GLY A 18 23.40 -21.06 -10.86
C GLY A 18 23.04 -20.18 -12.06
N ARG A 19 21.83 -19.59 -12.09
CA ARG A 19 21.44 -18.54 -13.03
C ARG A 19 20.93 -17.35 -12.23
N LEU A 20 21.83 -16.44 -11.84
CA LEU A 20 21.38 -15.10 -11.50
C LEU A 20 20.58 -14.58 -12.70
N PRO A 21 19.31 -14.18 -12.54
CA PRO A 21 18.65 -13.47 -13.62
C PRO A 21 19.41 -12.17 -13.80
N SER A 22 20.28 -12.12 -14.82
CA SER A 22 20.79 -10.86 -15.36
C SER A 22 19.68 -10.02 -16.00
N ARG A 23 18.43 -10.50 -15.96
CA ARG A 23 17.25 -9.77 -16.36
C ARG A 23 16.97 -8.69 -15.31
N VAL A 24 17.40 -7.48 -15.62
CA VAL A 24 16.62 -6.27 -15.30
C VAL A 24 15.16 -6.66 -15.46
N CYS A 25 14.37 -6.59 -14.37
CA CYS A 25 12.94 -6.86 -14.45
C CYS A 25 12.40 -5.99 -15.59
N PRO A 26 11.88 -6.57 -16.69
CA PRO A 26 11.30 -5.76 -17.75
C PRO A 26 10.24 -4.88 -17.09
N THR A 27 10.32 -3.57 -17.27
CA THR A 27 9.20 -2.69 -16.89
C THR A 27 7.97 -3.24 -17.61
N PRO A 28 6.96 -3.74 -16.91
CA PRO A 28 5.79 -4.29 -17.56
C PRO A 28 5.12 -3.19 -18.38
N ASP A 29 4.82 -3.45 -19.65
CA ASP A 29 4.07 -2.51 -20.50
C ASP A 29 2.68 -2.20 -19.91
N ARG A 30 2.18 -3.10 -19.06
CA ARG A 30 0.93 -2.98 -18.31
C ARG A 30 1.07 -3.64 -16.94
N VAL A 31 0.43 -3.04 -15.93
CA VAL A 31 0.30 -3.60 -14.59
C VAL A 31 -1.08 -4.23 -14.47
N ASP A 32 -1.14 -5.47 -14.00
CA ASP A 32 -2.41 -6.17 -13.82
C ASP A 32 -3.26 -5.50 -12.73
N PHE A 33 -4.57 -5.43 -12.98
CA PHE A 33 -5.56 -4.93 -12.04
C PHE A 33 -6.42 -6.09 -11.52
N ILE A 34 -6.34 -6.35 -10.22
CA ILE A 34 -7.05 -7.45 -9.55
C ILE A 34 -8.32 -6.87 -8.94
N GLU A 35 -9.45 -7.18 -9.56
CA GLU A 35 -10.73 -6.54 -9.25
C GLU A 35 -11.44 -7.15 -8.04
N ASN A 36 -11.57 -8.47 -7.98
CA ASN A 36 -12.42 -9.14 -7.00
C ASN A 36 -11.61 -9.98 -5.99
N PRO A 37 -11.74 -9.72 -4.67
CA PRO A 37 -11.08 -10.51 -3.63
C PRO A 37 -11.55 -11.97 -3.57
N ASP A 38 -12.79 -12.27 -3.97
CA ASP A 38 -13.34 -13.62 -3.91
C ASP A 38 -12.81 -14.54 -5.02
N SER A 39 -12.32 -13.95 -6.12
CA SER A 39 -11.76 -14.70 -7.25
C SER A 39 -10.24 -14.88 -7.16
N PHE A 40 -9.58 -14.36 -6.12
CA PHE A 40 -8.13 -14.26 -6.08
C PHE A 40 -7.56 -14.68 -4.71
N SER A 41 -6.87 -15.82 -4.68
CA SER A 41 -6.30 -16.34 -3.44
C SER A 41 -4.90 -15.80 -3.16
N TYR A 42 -4.45 -15.91 -1.92
CA TYR A 42 -3.05 -15.62 -1.57
C TYR A 42 -2.05 -16.50 -2.32
N ALA A 43 -2.41 -17.74 -2.65
CA ALA A 43 -1.54 -18.63 -3.42
C ALA A 43 -1.36 -18.12 -4.86
N ASP A 44 -2.41 -17.56 -5.46
CA ASP A 44 -2.36 -16.93 -6.78
C ASP A 44 -1.46 -15.69 -6.76
N PHE A 45 -1.63 -14.84 -5.73
CA PHE A 45 -0.74 -13.70 -5.50
C PHE A 45 0.73 -14.12 -5.39
N PHE A 46 0.99 -15.12 -4.55
CA PHE A 46 2.35 -15.55 -4.27
C PHE A 46 3.04 -16.07 -5.53
N LYS A 47 2.37 -16.98 -6.25
CA LYS A 47 2.94 -17.65 -7.43
C LYS A 47 3.00 -16.73 -8.64
N GLY A 48 1.99 -15.88 -8.83
CA GLY A 48 1.83 -15.02 -10.00
C GLY A 48 2.60 -13.70 -9.92
N TYR A 49 2.76 -13.13 -8.73
CA TYR A 49 3.29 -11.76 -8.56
C TYR A 49 4.47 -11.70 -7.61
N LEU A 50 4.34 -12.20 -6.38
CA LEU A 50 5.37 -12.02 -5.36
C LEU A 50 6.67 -12.76 -5.68
N LEU A 51 6.56 -14.04 -6.04
CA LEU A 51 7.72 -14.88 -6.34
C LEU A 51 8.48 -14.43 -7.61
N PRO A 52 7.82 -14.09 -8.73
CA PRO A 52 8.50 -13.50 -9.89
C PRO A 52 8.83 -12.00 -9.73
N ASN A 53 8.44 -11.37 -8.61
CA ASN A 53 8.63 -9.94 -8.32
C ASN A 53 8.01 -9.01 -9.37
N LEU A 54 6.73 -9.23 -9.70
CA LEU A 54 5.96 -8.43 -10.64
C LEU A 54 4.98 -7.49 -9.92
N PRO A 55 4.83 -6.22 -10.37
CA PRO A 55 3.85 -5.30 -9.80
C PRO A 55 2.41 -5.68 -10.19
N CYS A 56 1.46 -5.41 -9.30
CA CYS A 56 0.02 -5.49 -9.54
C CYS A 56 -0.72 -4.43 -8.73
N VAL A 57 -1.94 -4.07 -9.14
CA VAL A 57 -2.82 -3.14 -8.43
C VAL A 57 -4.05 -3.91 -7.94
N PHE A 58 -4.34 -3.81 -6.64
CA PHE A 58 -5.57 -4.32 -6.05
C PHE A 58 -6.66 -3.25 -6.12
N SER A 59 -7.88 -3.66 -6.43
CA SER A 59 -9.04 -2.77 -6.37
C SER A 59 -9.34 -2.32 -4.93
N SER A 60 -10.24 -1.35 -4.83
CA SER A 60 -10.78 -0.94 -3.54
C SER A 60 -11.51 -2.07 -2.82
N ALA A 61 -12.04 -3.11 -3.47
CA ALA A 61 -12.76 -4.18 -2.78
C ALA A 61 -11.92 -4.85 -1.67
N PHE A 62 -10.60 -4.98 -1.88
CA PHE A 62 -9.66 -5.61 -0.92
C PHE A 62 -9.52 -4.86 0.41
N THR A 63 -9.85 -3.58 0.46
CA THR A 63 -9.70 -2.75 1.67
C THR A 63 -11.03 -2.24 2.22
N GLU A 64 -12.16 -2.80 1.79
CA GLU A 64 -13.52 -2.34 2.19
C GLU A 64 -13.83 -2.44 3.66
N GLY A 65 -13.35 -3.51 4.29
CA GLY A 65 -13.47 -3.67 5.74
C GLY A 65 -12.57 -2.75 6.56
N TRP A 66 -11.62 -2.02 5.96
CA TRP A 66 -10.61 -1.29 6.73
C TRP A 66 -11.20 -0.04 7.38
N GLY A 67 -11.01 0.09 8.69
CA GLY A 67 -11.48 1.24 9.46
C GLY A 67 -10.93 2.58 8.94
N SER A 68 -9.71 2.57 8.38
CA SER A 68 -9.11 3.77 7.77
C SER A 68 -9.97 4.37 6.65
N ARG A 69 -10.67 3.54 5.87
CA ARG A 69 -11.57 4.03 4.81
C ARG A 69 -12.81 4.73 5.33
N LYS A 70 -13.18 4.44 6.58
CA LYS A 70 -14.35 5.02 7.25
C LYS A 70 -14.00 6.25 8.08
N HIS A 71 -12.78 6.31 8.59
CA HIS A 71 -12.41 7.27 9.62
C HIS A 71 -11.30 8.24 9.22
N TRP A 72 -10.43 7.88 8.28
CA TRP A 72 -9.30 8.74 7.90
C TRP A 72 -9.63 9.65 6.72
N VAL A 73 -10.86 9.62 6.24
CA VAL A 73 -11.33 10.33 5.05
C VAL A 73 -12.65 11.01 5.36
N THR A 74 -12.75 12.29 4.99
CA THR A 74 -13.97 13.07 5.09
C THR A 74 -15.01 12.60 4.05
N PRO A 75 -16.29 12.99 4.18
CA PRO A 75 -17.29 12.76 3.14
C PRO A 75 -16.92 13.35 1.76
N SER A 76 -16.04 14.35 1.73
CA SER A 76 -15.51 14.95 0.49
C SER A 76 -14.30 14.21 -0.08
N GLY A 77 -13.89 13.08 0.51
CA GLY A 77 -12.78 12.25 0.04
C GLY A 77 -11.39 12.80 0.39
N LYS A 78 -11.30 13.81 1.26
CA LYS A 78 -10.01 14.36 1.73
C LYS A 78 -9.58 13.67 3.03
N PRO A 79 -8.29 13.66 3.38
CA PRO A 79 -7.85 13.15 4.68
C PRO A 79 -8.53 13.89 5.84
N ASP A 80 -9.05 13.15 6.81
CA ASP A 80 -9.61 13.70 8.05
C ASP A 80 -8.49 13.89 9.08
N PHE A 81 -7.81 15.04 8.99
CA PHE A 81 -6.72 15.36 9.91
C PHE A 81 -7.19 15.56 11.36
N ASP A 82 -8.44 15.97 11.59
CA ASP A 82 -8.97 16.12 12.95
C ASP A 82 -9.08 14.75 13.63
N TYR A 83 -9.68 13.78 12.94
CA TYR A 83 -9.71 12.40 13.41
C TYR A 83 -8.30 11.85 13.64
N LEU A 84 -7.39 12.03 12.68
CA LEU A 84 -6.04 11.48 12.76
C LEU A 84 -5.23 12.09 13.92
N LEU A 85 -5.29 13.41 14.11
CA LEU A 85 -4.60 14.09 15.22
C LEU A 85 -5.20 13.72 16.57
N GLN A 86 -6.52 13.60 16.66
CA GLN A 86 -7.18 13.19 17.90
C GLN A 86 -6.78 11.77 18.33
N ASN A 87 -6.66 10.83 17.38
CA ASN A 87 -6.44 9.41 17.68
C ASN A 87 -4.96 9.00 17.68
N TYR A 88 -4.10 9.71 16.93
CA TYR A 88 -2.69 9.35 16.73
C TYR A 88 -1.72 10.50 16.98
N GLY A 89 -2.20 11.71 17.29
CA GLY A 89 -1.41 12.94 17.33
C GLY A 89 -0.55 13.16 18.57
N SER A 90 -0.54 12.23 19.53
CA SER A 90 0.30 12.34 20.74
C SER A 90 1.69 11.70 20.60
N SER A 91 2.02 11.12 19.44
CA SER A 91 3.37 10.64 19.15
C SER A 91 4.26 11.76 18.60
N PRO A 92 5.58 11.71 18.79
CA PRO A 92 6.52 12.68 18.21
C PRO A 92 6.39 12.84 16.68
N ASP A 93 5.86 11.82 15.99
CA ASP A 93 5.65 11.80 14.54
C ASP A 93 4.40 12.61 14.10
N ALA A 94 3.55 13.02 15.05
CA ALA A 94 2.35 13.80 14.79
C ALA A 94 2.61 15.20 14.23
N ALA A 95 3.82 15.74 14.45
CA ALA A 95 4.22 17.04 13.91
C ALA A 95 4.17 17.08 12.37
N LEU A 96 4.43 15.95 11.69
CA LEU A 96 4.38 15.86 10.23
C LEU A 96 2.93 15.96 9.70
N ALA A 97 1.97 15.37 10.41
CA ALA A 97 0.55 15.45 10.05
C ALA A 97 0.01 16.89 10.15
N GLN A 98 0.51 17.66 11.14
CA GLN A 98 0.15 19.07 11.31
C GLN A 98 0.60 19.93 10.12
N SER A 99 1.80 19.68 9.59
CA SER A 99 2.34 20.43 8.44
C SER A 99 1.52 20.21 7.17
N CYS A 100 1.12 18.97 6.86
CA CYS A 100 0.31 18.68 5.66
C CYS A 100 -1.10 19.29 5.72
N ARG A 101 -1.66 19.48 6.92
CA ARG A 101 -2.97 20.12 7.09
C ARG A 101 -2.94 21.60 6.67
N CYS A 102 -1.85 22.31 6.96
CA CYS A 102 -1.66 23.72 6.62
C CYS A 102 -1.65 23.94 5.10
N ASP A 103 -0.99 23.06 4.35
CA ASP A 103 -0.90 23.16 2.88
C ASP A 103 -2.26 22.97 2.18
N GLN A 104 -3.17 22.19 2.77
CA GLN A 104 -4.49 21.93 2.17
C GLN A 104 -5.52 23.05 2.39
N HIS A 105 -5.30 23.96 3.35
CA HIS A 105 -6.28 24.99 3.73
C HIS A 105 -6.05 26.34 3.07
N GLY A 106 -4.94 26.56 2.34
CA GLY A 106 -4.81 27.61 1.31
C GLY A 106 -5.37 29.02 1.63
N HIS A 107 -5.36 29.45 2.89
CA HIS A 107 -5.87 30.78 3.28
C HIS A 107 -5.02 31.42 4.38
N SER A 108 -4.48 32.58 4.01
CA SER A 108 -3.87 33.65 4.82
C SER A 108 -2.44 33.43 5.35
N LEU A 109 -1.56 34.34 4.91
CA LEU A 109 -0.13 34.46 5.22
C LEU A 109 0.18 34.84 6.69
N GLU A 110 -0.80 34.87 7.60
CA GLU A 110 -0.59 35.36 8.98
C GLU A 110 -0.28 34.27 10.03
N LEU A 111 -0.30 32.98 9.68
CA LEU A 111 -0.06 31.90 10.64
C LEU A 111 1.38 31.36 10.67
N TRP A 112 2.32 31.97 9.94
CA TRP A 112 3.75 31.59 9.91
C TRP A 112 4.55 32.03 11.14
N SER A 113 3.91 32.25 12.30
CA SER A 113 4.61 32.65 13.54
C SER A 113 4.56 31.60 14.65
N ARG A 114 4.01 30.41 14.39
CA ARG A 114 3.95 29.32 15.39
C ARG A 114 4.24 27.92 14.83
N CYS A 115 5.15 27.85 13.87
CA CYS A 115 5.97 26.65 13.65
C CYS A 115 7.34 26.89 14.29
#